data_AF-A0A970AXQ0-F1
#
_entry.id   AF-A0A970AXQ0-F1
#
_cell.length_a   1.000
_cell.length_b   1.000
_cell.length_c   1.000
_cell.angle_alpha   90.00
_cell.angle_beta   90.00
_cell.angle_gamma   90.00
#
_symmetry.space_group_name_H-M   'P 1'
#
loop_
_entity.id
_entity.type
_entity.pdbx_description
1 polymer ?
#
loop_
_entity_poly.entity_id
_entity_poly.type
_entity_poly.pdbx_seq_one_letter_code
_entity_poly.pdbx_strand_id
1 'polypeptide(L)'
;DYSWFDVCEIIWKTKYHKQPSHKELLLFSVIRKNLIQIEKNKQVVDLSGNPVARKEGEKDIHYAIRTDLDYFKQYYVIKKKWSNDPNLYKSLRQKYKLLYKRFAKEINSNAVIMG
;
A
#
# COMPACT_ATOMS: atom_id res chain seq x y z
N ASP A 1 -35.89 -11.83 -6.22
CA ASP A 1 -35.86 -10.41 -6.58
C ASP A 1 -34.97 -9.63 -5.63
N TYR A 2 -34.09 -8.79 -6.18
CA TYR A 2 -33.25 -7.88 -5.39
C TYR A 2 -34.07 -6.64 -5.00
N SER A 3 -33.94 -6.17 -3.75
CA SER A 3 -34.62 -4.94 -3.31
C SER A 3 -34.00 -3.71 -3.96
N TRP A 4 -34.75 -2.61 -4.06
CA TRP A 4 -34.22 -1.33 -4.54
C TRP A 4 -33.01 -0.84 -3.71
N PHE A 5 -32.98 -1.19 -2.42
CA PHE A 5 -31.84 -0.95 -1.55
C PHE A 5 -30.61 -1.78 -1.96
N ASP A 6 -30.77 -3.06 -2.30
CA ASP A 6 -29.68 -3.90 -2.79
C ASP A 6 -29.11 -3.37 -4.10
N VAL A 7 -29.98 -2.91 -5.01
CA VAL A 7 -29.54 -2.29 -6.28
C VAL A 7 -28.77 -1.00 -6.03
N CYS A 8 -29.26 -0.12 -5.15
CA CYS A 8 -28.56 1.09 -4.75
C CYS A 8 -27.21 0.79 -4.09
N GLU A 9 -27.16 -0.23 -3.23
CA GLU A 9 -25.93 -0.64 -2.55
C GLU A 9 -24.92 -1.25 -3.54
N ILE A 10 -25.37 -2.07 -4.49
CA ILE A 10 -24.55 -2.62 -5.58
C ILE A 10 -24.01 -1.49 -6.45
N ILE A 11 -24.85 -0.53 -6.87
CA ILE A 11 -24.44 0.63 -7.66
C ILE A 11 -23.45 1.50 -6.88
N TRP A 12 -23.67 1.70 -5.59
CA TRP A 12 -22.77 2.46 -4.74
C TRP A 12 -21.41 1.74 -4.56
N LYS A 13 -21.44 0.43 -4.32
CA LYS A 13 -20.26 -0.45 -4.26
C LYS A 13 -19.46 -0.42 -5.57
N THR A 14 -20.13 -0.50 -6.72
CA THR A 14 -19.48 -0.48 -8.04
C THR A 14 -18.98 0.89 -8.46
N LYS A 15 -19.71 1.98 -8.15
CA LYS A 15 -19.38 3.35 -8.58
C LYS A 15 -18.37 4.03 -7.67
N TYR A 16 -18.45 3.82 -6.36
CA TYR A 16 -17.65 4.54 -5.34
C TYR A 16 -16.72 3.64 -4.52
N HIS A 17 -16.87 2.32 -4.62
CA HIS A 17 -16.18 1.34 -3.79
C HIS A 17 -15.46 0.29 -4.64
N LYS A 18 -14.81 0.74 -5.73
CA LYS A 18 -13.94 -0.11 -6.54
C LYS A 18 -12.97 -0.86 -5.64
N GLN A 19 -13.20 -2.17 -5.52
CA GLN A 19 -12.33 -3.08 -4.80
C GLN A 19 -10.91 -2.94 -5.36
N PRO A 20 -9.88 -2.83 -4.51
CA PRO A 20 -8.51 -2.85 -4.99
C PRO A 20 -8.25 -4.17 -5.70
N SER A 21 -7.48 -4.13 -6.77
CA SER A 21 -7.06 -5.38 -7.42
C SER A 21 -6.16 -6.18 -6.47
N HIS A 22 -6.08 -7.50 -6.65
CA HIS A 22 -5.15 -8.32 -5.87
C HIS A 22 -3.70 -7.82 -5.98
N LYS A 23 -3.27 -7.43 -7.20
CA LYS A 23 -1.95 -6.81 -7.43
C LYS A 23 -1.75 -5.52 -6.63
N GLU A 24 -2.80 -4.71 -6.50
CA GLU A 24 -2.75 -3.48 -5.71
C GLU A 24 -2.63 -3.79 -4.21
N LEU A 25 -3.37 -4.78 -3.69
CA LEU A 25 -3.21 -5.22 -2.31
C LEU A 25 -1.80 -5.75 -2.04
N LEU A 26 -1.25 -6.58 -2.94
CA LEU A 26 0.14 -7.07 -2.85
C LEU A 26 1.15 -5.93 -2.83
N LEU A 27 1.02 -4.97 -3.74
CA LEU A 27 1.89 -3.79 -3.80
C LEU A 27 1.95 -3.07 -2.45
N PHE A 28 0.79 -2.84 -1.82
CA PHE A 28 0.72 -2.16 -0.54
C PHE A 28 1.08 -3.05 0.67
N SER A 29 1.04 -4.37 0.52
CA SER A 29 1.57 -5.32 1.50
C SER A 29 3.08 -5.26 1.64
N VAL A 30 3.83 -4.89 0.59
CA VAL A 30 5.28 -4.66 0.68
C VAL A 30 5.61 -3.59 1.72
N ILE A 31 4.86 -2.47 1.72
CA ILE A 31 5.00 -1.42 2.74
C ILE A 31 4.73 -1.99 4.13
N ARG A 32 3.67 -2.80 4.29
CA ARG A 32 3.33 -3.39 5.59
C ARG A 32 4.40 -4.37 6.07
N LYS A 33 4.93 -5.22 5.19
CA LYS A 33 6.04 -6.14 5.48
C LYS A 33 7.22 -5.36 6.07
N ASN A 34 7.63 -4.29 5.40
CA ASN A 34 8.76 -3.48 5.84
C ASN A 34 8.47 -2.78 7.19
N LEU A 35 7.25 -2.25 7.38
CA LEU A 35 6.84 -1.67 8.66
C LEU A 35 6.86 -2.69 9.80
N ILE A 36 6.45 -3.95 9.57
CA ILE A 36 6.51 -5.01 10.58
C ILE A 36 7.97 -5.28 11.00
N GLN A 37 8.90 -5.29 10.05
CA GLN A 37 10.33 -5.48 10.36
C GLN A 37 10.87 -4.31 11.19
N ILE A 38 10.50 -3.07 10.82
CA ILE A 38 10.86 -1.86 11.57
C ILE A 38 10.30 -1.91 13.01
N GLU A 39 9.01 -2.23 13.17
CA GLU A 39 8.34 -2.38 14.48
C GLU A 39 9.03 -3.43 15.36
N LYS A 40 9.61 -4.47 14.75
CA LYS A 40 10.36 -5.54 15.42
C LYS A 40 11.85 -5.23 15.61
N ASN A 41 12.32 -4.03 15.24
CA ASN A 41 13.74 -3.65 15.23
C ASN A 41 14.62 -4.64 14.44
N LYS A 42 14.09 -5.22 13.37
CA LYS A 42 14.81 -6.12 12.47
C LYS A 42 15.38 -5.36 11.27
N GLN A 43 16.46 -5.90 10.69
CA GLN A 43 17.03 -5.38 9.45
C GLN A 43 15.97 -5.49 8.33
N VAL A 44 15.69 -4.37 7.67
CA VAL A 44 14.80 -4.35 6.51
C VAL A 44 15.62 -4.72 5.28
N VAL A 45 15.10 -5.65 4.49
CA VAL A 45 15.65 -6.06 3.19
C VAL A 45 14.65 -5.71 2.09
N ASP A 46 15.17 -5.30 0.94
CA ASP A 46 14.36 -5.10 -0.26
C ASP A 46 13.84 -6.44 -0.82
N LEU A 47 13.00 -6.36 -1.84
CA LEU A 47 12.45 -7.53 -2.55
C LEU A 47 13.53 -8.39 -3.24
N SER A 48 14.74 -7.86 -3.44
CA SER A 48 15.89 -8.61 -3.95
C SER A 48 16.73 -9.25 -2.85
N GLY A 49 16.40 -9.01 -1.57
CA GLY A 49 17.11 -9.54 -0.41
C GLY A 49 18.27 -8.67 0.07
N ASN A 50 18.46 -7.46 -0.48
CA ASN A 50 19.53 -6.58 -0.07
C ASN A 50 19.13 -5.79 1.19
N PRO A 51 20.02 -5.68 2.19
CA PRO A 51 19.76 -4.83 3.35
C PRO A 51 19.71 -3.37 2.94
N VAL A 52 18.66 -2.67 3.34
CA VAL A 52 18.53 -1.22 3.13
C VAL A 52 18.78 -0.54 4.46
N ALA A 53 19.70 0.43 4.52
CA ALA A 53 19.94 1.21 5.73
C ALA A 53 18.91 2.35 5.85
N ARG A 54 18.50 2.68 7.08
CA ARG A 54 17.66 3.84 7.38
C ARG A 54 18.48 5.13 7.30
N LYS A 55 17.94 6.19 6.72
CA LYS A 55 18.59 7.51 6.72
C LYS A 55 18.32 8.23 8.05
N GLU A 56 19.24 9.06 8.49
CA GLU A 56 19.07 9.87 9.70
C GLU A 56 17.82 10.75 9.60
N GLY A 57 17.00 10.77 10.66
CA GLY A 57 15.74 11.51 10.70
C GLY A 57 14.61 10.98 9.80
N GLU A 58 14.81 9.88 9.08
CA GLU A 58 13.81 9.32 8.18
C GLU A 58 12.65 8.70 8.97
N LYS A 59 11.40 9.00 8.62
CA LYS A 59 10.20 8.41 9.24
C LYS A 59 10.01 6.96 8.80
N ASP A 60 9.50 6.09 9.67
CA ASP A 60 9.32 4.65 9.40
C ASP A 60 8.59 4.38 8.08
N ILE A 61 7.51 5.13 7.81
CA ILE A 61 6.74 4.97 6.58
C ILE A 61 7.50 5.40 5.32
N HIS A 62 8.39 6.39 5.41
CA HIS A 62 9.22 6.81 4.28
C HIS A 62 10.32 5.78 4.04
N TYR A 63 10.93 5.29 5.12
CA TYR A 63 11.91 4.21 5.07
C TYR A 63 11.30 2.95 4.44
N ALA A 64 10.14 2.50 4.92
CA ALA A 64 9.43 1.34 4.40
C ALA A 64 9.06 1.44 2.91
N ILE A 65 8.70 2.64 2.43
CA ILE A 65 8.42 2.88 1.00
C ILE A 65 9.72 2.92 0.20
N ARG A 66 10.77 3.55 0.74
CA ARG A 66 12.05 3.72 0.05
C ARG A 66 12.76 2.39 -0.18
N THR A 67 12.61 1.43 0.73
CA THR A 67 13.20 0.08 0.61
C THR A 67 12.93 -0.54 -0.76
N ASP A 68 11.71 -0.39 -1.28
CA ASP A 68 11.29 -0.99 -2.55
C ASP A 68 10.84 0.08 -3.55
N LEU A 69 11.52 1.24 -3.55
CA LEU A 69 11.09 2.41 -4.31
C LEU A 69 10.94 2.13 -5.80
N ASP A 70 11.87 1.38 -6.39
CA ASP A 70 11.84 1.10 -7.83
C ASP A 70 10.70 0.15 -8.19
N TYR A 71 10.37 -0.81 -7.32
CA TYR A 71 9.17 -1.62 -7.44
C TYR A 71 7.90 -0.74 -7.44
N PHE A 72 7.80 0.24 -6.54
CA PHE A 72 6.68 1.17 -6.55
C PHE A 72 6.65 2.02 -7.82
N LYS A 73 7.78 2.55 -8.30
CA LYS A 73 7.81 3.33 -9.55
C LYS A 73 7.34 2.51 -10.76
N GLN A 74 7.67 1.22 -10.80
CA GLN A 74 7.29 0.35 -11.91
C GLN A 74 5.80 0.00 -11.91
N TYR A 75 5.20 -0.23 -10.74
CA TYR A 75 3.85 -0.79 -10.62
C TYR A 75 2.79 0.20 -10.08
N TYR A 76 3.19 1.36 -9.55
CA TYR A 76 2.28 2.39 -9.05
C TYR A 76 2.15 3.57 -10.02
N VAL A 77 0.97 3.70 -10.63
CA VAL A 77 0.63 4.87 -11.45
C VAL A 77 -0.06 5.93 -10.59
N ILE A 78 0.58 7.09 -10.47
CA ILE A 78 -0.02 8.26 -9.81
C ILE A 78 -1.21 8.74 -10.65
N LYS A 79 -2.43 8.60 -10.12
CA LYS A 79 -3.62 9.09 -10.83
C LYS A 79 -3.56 10.61 -10.98
N LYS A 80 -3.90 11.14 -12.17
CA LYS A 80 -3.94 12.58 -12.50
C LYS A 80 -4.61 13.49 -11.45
N LYS A 81 -5.52 13.02 -10.60
CA LYS A 81 -6.07 13.84 -9.49
C LYS A 81 -5.02 14.32 -8.47
N TRP A 82 -3.81 13.78 -8.51
CA TRP A 82 -2.68 14.17 -7.65
C TRP A 82 -1.62 15.01 -8.40
N SER A 83 -1.90 15.45 -9.64
CA SER A 83 -0.89 15.88 -10.61
C SER A 83 -0.30 17.28 -10.44
N ASN A 84 -0.78 18.10 -9.50
CA ASN A 84 -0.26 19.47 -9.42
C ASN A 84 1.11 19.56 -8.71
N ASP A 85 1.53 18.48 -8.04
CA ASP A 85 2.92 18.19 -7.68
C ASP A 85 3.00 16.72 -7.19
N PRO A 86 3.32 15.74 -8.07
CA PRO A 86 3.16 14.32 -7.74
C PRO A 86 4.31 13.82 -6.85
N ASN A 87 4.26 14.17 -5.57
CA ASN A 87 5.11 13.56 -4.56
C ASN A 87 4.72 12.07 -4.40
N LEU A 88 5.49 11.19 -5.04
CA LEU A 88 5.29 9.74 -5.04
C LEU A 88 5.12 9.17 -3.61
N TYR A 89 5.96 9.60 -2.66
CA TYR A 89 5.88 9.15 -1.27
C TYR A 89 4.57 9.57 -0.61
N LYS A 90 4.13 10.81 -0.82
CA LYS A 90 2.85 11.31 -0.29
C LYS A 90 1.68 10.51 -0.84
N SER A 91 1.70 10.24 -2.15
CA SER A 91 0.66 9.48 -2.85
C SER A 91 0.60 8.01 -2.36
N LEU A 92 1.74 7.32 -2.32
CA LEU A 92 1.85 5.96 -1.79
C LEU A 92 1.40 5.88 -0.33
N ARG A 93 1.84 6.81 0.52
CA ARG A 93 1.44 6.88 1.94
C ARG A 93 -0.06 7.06 2.10
N GLN A 94 -0.68 7.99 1.37
CA GLN A 94 -2.12 8.24 1.47
C GLN A 94 -2.92 7.04 0.97
N LYS A 95 -2.50 6.45 -0.15
CA LYS A 95 -3.16 5.28 -0.71
C LYS A 95 -3.02 4.05 0.19
N TYR A 96 -1.83 3.81 0.74
CA TYR A 96 -1.58 2.78 1.74
C TYR A 96 -2.52 2.94 2.95
N LYS A 97 -2.58 4.13 3.56
CA LYS A 97 -3.45 4.39 4.71
C LYS A 97 -4.92 4.11 4.40
N LEU A 98 -5.39 4.52 3.22
CA LEU A 98 -6.77 4.31 2.80
C LEU A 98 -7.08 2.82 2.60
N LEU A 99 -6.18 2.08 1.94
CA LEU A 99 -6.35 0.65 1.73
C LEU A 99 -6.23 -0.12 3.04
N TYR A 100 -5.23 0.17 3.87
CA TYR A 100 -5.04 -0.48 5.16
C TYR A 100 -6.23 -0.28 6.09
N LYS A 101 -6.87 0.89 6.10
CA LYS A 101 -8.10 1.12 6.87
C LYS A 101 -9.24 0.15 6.50
N ARG A 102 -9.31 -0.28 5.23
CA ARG A 102 -10.43 -1.07 4.69
C ARG A 102 -10.10 -2.56 4.51
N PHE A 103 -8.84 -2.88 4.26
CA PHE A 103 -8.34 -4.19 3.87
C PHE A 103 -7.13 -4.61 4.72
N ALA A 104 -7.13 -4.24 6.02
CA ALA A 104 -6.04 -4.55 6.94
C ALA A 104 -5.76 -6.05 7.01
N LYS A 105 -6.82 -6.88 7.01
CA LYS A 105 -6.70 -8.34 7.12
C LYS A 105 -5.90 -8.91 5.96
N GLU A 106 -6.31 -8.59 4.73
CA GLU A 106 -5.67 -9.04 3.49
C GLU A 106 -4.23 -8.51 3.40
N ILE A 107 -4.04 -7.23 3.72
CA ILE A 107 -2.71 -6.62 3.65
C ILE A 107 -1.75 -7.28 4.66
N ASN A 108 -2.20 -7.53 5.90
CA ASN A 108 -1.41 -8.21 6.91
C ASN A 108 -1.13 -9.67 6.56
N SER A 109 -2.12 -10.42 6.08
CA SER A 109 -1.93 -11.81 5.65
C SER A 109 -0.87 -11.91 4.55
N ASN A 110 -0.97 -11.09 3.51
CA ASN A 110 0.03 -11.03 2.44
C ASN A 110 1.41 -10.61 2.97
N ALA A 111 1.47 -9.62 3.88
CA ALA A 111 2.74 -9.15 4.44
C ALA A 111 3.47 -10.22 5.26
N VAL A 112 2.71 -11.06 5.99
CA VAL A 112 3.26 -12.20 6.74
C VAL A 112 3.77 -13.29 5.81
N ILE A 113 3.11 -13.53 4.67
CA ILE A 113 3.58 -14.50 3.66
C ILE A 113 4.88 -14.03 2.99
N MET A 114 5.07 -12.71 2.84
CA MET A 114 6.21 -12.11 2.15
C MET A 114 7.50 -12.00 3.00
N GLY A 115 7.44 -12.19 4.32
CA GLY A 115 8.53 -11.86 5.25
C GLY A 115 8.79 -12.96 6.27
#